data_AF-G0ACV8-F1
#
_entry.id   AF-G0ACV8-F1
#
_cell.length_a   1.000
_cell.length_b   1.000
_cell.length_c   1.000
_cell.angle_alpha   90.00
_cell.angle_beta   90.00
_cell.angle_gamma   90.00
#
_symmetry.space_group_name_H-M   'P 1'
#
loop_
_entity.id
_entity.type
_entity.pdbx_description
1 polymer ?
#
loop_
_entity_poly.entity_id
_entity_poly.type
_entity_poly.pdbx_seq_one_letter_code
_entity_poly.pdbx_strand_id
1 'polypeptide(L)'
;MITLCRMTLREALGEIEFSSCSNIPFLLTGHIGDENDWCFLYTPMAYIMIMEFIETPTFTRMITALLAEEEYRELQSVLMEDPSRGDVIKDGGGIRKMRYAARGRGKSGGIRVIYYWIKDNHQVYMLVAYPKSKKDTLSDKEIAILREFVKEL
;
A
#
# COMPACT_ATOMS: atom_id res chain seq x y z
N MET A 1 15.37 6.68 -15.69
CA MET A 1 15.01 7.50 -14.51
C MET A 1 13.84 6.83 -13.84
N ILE A 2 14.10 6.12 -12.74
CA ILE A 2 13.09 5.49 -11.91
C ILE A 2 12.51 6.61 -11.05
N THR A 3 11.24 6.92 -11.23
CA THR A 3 10.54 7.91 -10.42
C THR A 3 10.34 7.30 -9.04
N LEU A 4 11.09 7.79 -8.04
CA LEU A 4 11.01 7.34 -6.65
C LEU A 4 9.87 8.11 -5.97
N CYS A 5 8.72 7.48 -5.76
CA CYS A 5 7.66 8.07 -4.94
C CYS A 5 7.83 7.55 -3.50
N ARG A 6 8.58 8.31 -2.69
CA ARG A 6 8.78 8.01 -1.27
C ARG A 6 7.55 8.44 -0.48
N MET A 7 6.50 7.63 -0.49
CA MET A 7 5.33 7.89 0.35
C MET A 7 5.67 7.62 1.81
N THR A 8 5.57 8.67 2.63
CA THR A 8 5.67 8.56 4.09
C THR A 8 4.26 8.43 4.63
N LEU A 9 4.03 7.47 5.54
CA LEU A 9 2.72 7.18 6.15
C LEU A 9 2.05 8.39 6.85
N ARG A 10 2.76 9.51 7.01
CA ARG A 10 2.22 10.80 7.49
C ARG A 10 1.30 11.51 6.49
N GLU A 11 1.37 11.24 5.20
CA GLU A 11 0.52 11.92 4.20
C GLU A 11 -0.82 11.19 3.98
N ALA A 12 -0.89 9.89 4.28
CA ALA A 12 -2.10 9.07 4.08
C ALA A 12 -3.09 9.15 5.25
N LEU A 13 -2.63 9.53 6.44
CA LEU A 13 -3.47 9.72 7.60
C LEU A 13 -3.76 11.21 7.73
N GLY A 14 -4.75 11.68 6.95
CA GLY A 14 -5.40 12.95 7.21
C GLY A 14 -5.73 13.02 8.69
N GLU A 15 -5.13 14.00 9.38
CA GLU A 15 -5.25 14.18 10.81
C GLU A 15 -6.73 14.22 11.19
N ILE A 16 -7.19 13.18 11.89
CA ILE A 16 -8.42 13.23 12.65
C ILE A 16 -8.07 14.04 13.90
N GLU A 17 -8.37 15.34 13.89
CA GLU A 17 -8.48 16.12 15.11
C GLU A 17 -9.46 15.39 16.03
N PHE A 18 -8.95 14.90 17.17
CA PHE A 18 -9.77 14.42 18.27
C PHE A 18 -10.53 15.61 18.87
N SER A 19 -11.65 15.94 18.24
CA SER A 19 -12.70 16.78 18.82
C SER A 19 -13.32 16.03 20.00
N SER A 20 -12.91 16.45 21.20
CA SER A 20 -13.65 16.40 22.47
C SER A 20 -14.66 15.25 22.64
N CYS A 21 -14.23 14.11 23.18
CA CYS A 21 -15.13 13.26 23.96
C CYS A 21 -15.09 13.72 25.43
N SER A 22 -15.76 14.83 25.71
CA SER A 22 -16.14 15.21 27.07
C SER A 22 -17.32 14.35 27.52
N ASN A 23 -17.04 13.23 28.20
CA ASN A 23 -17.91 12.68 29.24
C ASN A 23 -17.22 11.51 29.95
N ILE A 24 -16.44 11.83 30.99
CA ILE A 24 -16.04 10.86 32.02
C ILE A 24 -16.81 11.29 33.28
N PRO A 25 -17.63 10.42 33.90
CA PRO A 25 -18.29 10.76 35.13
C PRO A 25 -17.27 10.90 36.26
N PHE A 26 -17.37 12.06 36.91
CA PHE A 26 -16.78 12.44 38.17
C PHE A 26 -17.06 11.40 39.27
N LEU A 27 -16.02 10.77 39.81
CA LEU A 27 -15.93 10.38 41.21
C LEU A 27 -14.45 10.18 41.60
N LEU A 28 -13.94 11.21 42.26
CA LEU A 28 -12.65 11.27 42.94
C LEU A 28 -12.63 10.31 44.13
N THR A 29 -11.54 9.57 44.33
CA THR A 29 -10.68 9.57 45.54
C THR A 29 -9.79 8.33 45.56
N GLY A 30 -8.47 8.50 45.69
CA GLY A 30 -7.58 7.39 45.99
C GLY A 30 -6.12 7.61 45.65
N HIS A 31 -5.36 8.08 46.64
CA HIS A 31 -3.93 7.86 46.87
C HIS A 31 -2.93 7.94 45.70
N ILE A 32 -2.16 9.03 45.73
CA ILE A 32 -0.79 9.08 45.25
C ILE A 32 0.03 8.04 46.05
N GLY A 33 0.67 7.12 45.36
CA GLY A 33 1.62 6.18 45.93
C GLY A 33 1.48 4.77 45.37
N ASP A 34 1.92 4.55 44.13
CA ASP A 34 2.42 3.24 43.73
C ASP A 34 3.34 3.36 42.51
N GLU A 35 4.49 2.71 42.59
CA GLU A 35 5.68 2.84 41.74
C GLU A 35 5.49 2.07 40.42
N ASN A 36 4.44 2.41 39.70
CA ASN A 36 4.03 1.74 38.47
C ASN A 36 3.58 2.78 37.44
N ASP A 37 4.50 3.71 37.13
CA ASP A 37 4.52 4.62 35.98
C ASP A 37 4.67 3.84 34.65
N TRP A 38 3.79 2.86 34.40
CA TRP A 38 3.80 2.04 33.16
C TRP A 38 3.13 2.72 31.97
N CYS A 39 2.79 4.02 32.08
CA CYS A 39 2.21 4.79 30.97
C CYS A 39 3.22 5.57 30.13
N PHE A 40 4.54 5.50 30.41
CA PHE A 40 5.51 6.36 29.71
C PHE A 40 6.64 5.66 28.94
N LEU A 41 6.66 4.34 28.82
CA LEU A 41 7.70 3.63 28.04
C LEU A 41 7.16 2.41 27.28
N TYR A 42 6.17 2.59 26.39
CA TYR A 42 5.94 1.64 25.31
C TYR A 42 5.68 2.32 23.96
N THR A 43 6.50 3.32 23.65
CA THR A 43 6.71 3.80 22.28
C THR A 43 8.10 3.49 21.67
N PRO A 44 8.81 2.38 21.99
CA PRO A 44 10.06 2.07 21.29
C PRO A 44 9.91 1.27 19.99
N MET A 45 8.69 1.04 19.47
CA MET A 45 8.49 0.26 18.22
C MET A 45 7.58 0.93 17.18
N ALA A 46 7.49 2.26 17.17
CA ALA A 46 7.16 2.97 15.93
C ALA A 46 8.40 2.95 15.01
N TYR A 47 8.93 1.77 14.73
CA TYR A 47 9.80 1.57 13.58
C TYR A 47 8.90 1.90 12.39
N ILE A 48 9.08 3.09 11.84
CA ILE A 48 8.41 3.50 10.62
C ILE A 48 8.91 2.50 9.57
N MET A 49 8.09 1.50 9.29
CA MET A 49 8.27 0.60 8.16
C MET A 49 8.05 1.48 6.93
N ILE A 50 9.12 2.13 6.46
CA ILE A 50 9.07 2.90 5.22
C ILE A 50 8.96 1.87 4.11
N MET A 51 7.75 1.71 3.56
CA MET A 51 7.54 0.94 2.35
C MET A 51 7.89 1.82 1.15
N GLU A 52 8.76 1.32 0.28
CA GLU A 52 9.19 2.05 -0.92
C GLU A 52 8.50 1.49 -2.17
N PHE A 53 7.87 2.37 -2.95
CA PHE A 53 7.25 2.01 -4.23
C PHE A 53 8.18 2.38 -5.38
N ILE A 54 8.55 1.38 -6.18
CA ILE A 54 9.45 1.51 -7.33
C ILE A 54 8.65 1.25 -8.60
N GLU A 55 8.54 2.25 -9.47
CA GLU A 55 7.74 2.15 -10.69
C GLU A 55 8.60 1.83 -11.91
N THR A 56 8.09 0.93 -12.77
CA THR A 56 8.62 0.83 -14.13
C THR A 56 8.12 2.00 -14.99
N PRO A 57 8.88 2.44 -16.01
CA PRO A 57 8.41 3.48 -16.92
C PRO A 57 7.08 3.14 -17.60
N THR A 58 6.85 1.85 -17.88
CA THR A 58 5.59 1.38 -18.45
C THR A 58 4.46 1.53 -17.44
N PHE A 59 4.69 1.18 -16.17
CA PHE A 59 3.71 1.36 -15.10
C PHE A 59 3.29 2.82 -14.96
N THR A 60 4.24 3.74 -14.81
CA THR A 60 3.96 5.18 -14.63
C THR A 60 3.10 5.73 -15.77
N ARG A 61 3.38 5.36 -17.01
CA ARG A 61 2.58 5.76 -18.18
C ARG A 61 1.15 5.22 -18.16
N MET A 62 0.96 4.00 -17.66
CA MET A 62 -0.36 3.38 -17.59
C MET A 62 -1.16 3.89 -16.42
N ILE A 63 -0.55 4.03 -15.23
CA ILE A 63 -1.26 4.43 -14.02
C ILE A 63 -1.76 5.87 -14.11
N THR A 64 -0.96 6.78 -14.67
CA THR A 64 -1.35 8.19 -14.89
C THR A 64 -2.52 8.34 -15.88
N ALA A 65 -2.69 7.40 -16.80
CA ALA A 65 -3.84 7.36 -17.70
C ALA A 65 -5.07 6.68 -17.06
N LEU A 66 -4.86 5.87 -16.03
CA LEU A 66 -5.89 5.04 -15.41
C LEU A 66 -6.47 5.64 -14.14
N LEU A 67 -5.66 6.30 -13.31
CA LEU A 67 -6.01 6.85 -12.00
C LEU A 67 -5.56 8.30 -11.90
N ALA A 68 -6.36 9.12 -11.20
CA ALA A 68 -5.91 10.40 -10.69
C ALA A 68 -4.87 10.19 -9.58
N GLU A 69 -4.10 11.22 -9.27
CA GLU A 69 -3.04 11.16 -8.26
C GLU A 69 -3.58 10.71 -6.88
N GLU A 70 -4.74 11.23 -6.46
CA GLU A 70 -5.35 10.85 -5.19
C GLU A 70 -5.79 9.38 -5.16
N GLU A 71 -6.40 8.89 -6.26
CA GLU A 71 -6.77 7.47 -6.39
C GLU A 71 -5.52 6.56 -6.38
N TYR A 72 -4.38 7.06 -6.88
CA TYR A 72 -3.11 6.35 -6.85
C TYR A 72 -2.49 6.32 -5.44
N ARG A 73 -2.57 7.42 -4.70
CA ARG A 73 -2.16 7.46 -3.28
C ARG A 73 -2.98 6.49 -2.44
N GLU A 74 -4.30 6.43 -2.65
CA GLU A 74 -5.16 5.44 -1.99
C GLU A 74 -4.73 4.00 -2.32
N LEU A 75 -4.38 3.72 -3.58
CA LEU A 75 -3.87 2.42 -4.00
C LEU A 75 -2.57 2.06 -3.29
N GLN A 76 -1.66 3.02 -3.13
CA GLN A 76 -0.41 2.84 -2.41
C GLN A 76 -0.65 2.62 -0.91
N SER A 77 -1.54 3.39 -0.27
CA SER A 77 -1.95 3.19 1.13
C SER A 77 -2.48 1.79 1.38
N VAL A 78 -3.31 1.31 0.48
CA VAL A 78 -3.84 -0.05 0.52
C VAL A 78 -2.75 -1.13 0.41
N LEU A 79 -1.71 -0.90 -0.38
CA LEU A 79 -0.55 -1.81 -0.46
C LEU A 79 0.39 -1.68 0.74
N MET A 80 0.46 -0.50 1.37
CA MET A 80 1.20 -0.30 2.61
C MET A 80 0.55 -1.05 3.78
N GLU A 81 -0.78 -1.08 3.84
CA GLU A 81 -1.53 -1.84 4.86
C GLU A 81 -1.38 -3.34 4.68
N ASP A 82 -1.53 -3.85 3.45
CA ASP A 82 -1.41 -5.27 3.15
C ASP A 82 -0.76 -5.49 1.77
N PRO A 83 0.58 -5.66 1.71
CA PRO A 83 1.26 -5.97 0.46
C PRO A 83 1.05 -7.43 0.01
N SER A 84 0.43 -8.28 0.83
CA SER A 84 0.10 -9.67 0.50
C SER A 84 -1.25 -9.82 -0.21
N ARG A 85 -2.06 -8.76 -0.24
CA ARG A 85 -3.45 -8.72 -0.76
C ARG A 85 -3.60 -9.20 -2.21
N GLY A 86 -2.56 -9.07 -3.02
CA GLY A 86 -2.57 -9.54 -4.41
C GLY A 86 -2.39 -11.05 -4.52
N ASP A 87 -3.16 -11.67 -5.42
CA ASP A 87 -3.08 -13.09 -5.74
C ASP A 87 -1.73 -13.40 -6.39
N VAL A 88 -0.98 -14.38 -5.88
CA VAL A 88 0.27 -14.83 -6.53
C VAL A 88 -0.06 -15.49 -7.86
N ILE A 89 0.61 -15.05 -8.93
CA ILE A 89 0.47 -15.64 -10.26
C ILE A 89 1.36 -16.88 -10.34
N LYS A 90 0.76 -18.03 -10.70
CA LYS A 90 1.50 -19.27 -10.96
C LYS A 90 2.54 -19.05 -12.06
N ASP A 91 3.71 -19.66 -11.90
CA ASP A 91 4.85 -19.53 -12.82
C ASP A 91 5.37 -18.10 -13.02
N GLY A 92 4.91 -17.13 -12.22
CA GLY A 92 5.31 -15.73 -12.30
C GLY A 92 6.48 -15.34 -11.41
N GLY A 93 7.13 -16.28 -10.72
CA GLY A 93 8.29 -15.99 -9.86
C GLY A 93 7.96 -15.15 -8.62
N GLY A 94 6.72 -15.19 -8.13
CA GLY A 94 6.30 -14.44 -6.95
C GLY A 94 5.62 -13.09 -7.25
N ILE A 95 5.46 -12.71 -8.52
CA ILE A 95 4.62 -11.57 -8.90
C ILE A 95 3.16 -11.77 -8.45
N ARG A 96 2.51 -10.67 -8.08
CA ARG A 96 1.16 -10.63 -7.53
C ARG A 96 0.22 -9.81 -8.40
N LYS A 97 -1.04 -10.22 -8.44
CA LYS A 97 -2.14 -9.55 -9.13
C LYS A 97 -3.13 -8.99 -8.12
N MET A 98 -3.16 -7.67 -7.96
CA MET A 98 -4.18 -6.99 -7.17
C MET A 98 -5.32 -6.50 -8.07
N ARG A 99 -6.56 -6.72 -7.62
CA ARG A 99 -7.76 -6.11 -8.19
C ARG A 99 -8.03 -4.82 -7.41
N TYR A 100 -8.01 -3.67 -8.08
CA TYR A 100 -8.28 -2.38 -7.46
C TYR A 100 -9.51 -1.75 -8.10
N ALA A 101 -10.41 -1.19 -7.29
CA ALA A 101 -11.56 -0.44 -7.75
C ALA A 101 -11.52 0.93 -7.09
N ALA A 102 -11.22 1.96 -7.89
CA ALA A 102 -11.21 3.32 -7.40
C ALA A 102 -12.63 3.76 -6.99
N ARG A 103 -12.74 4.48 -5.87
CA ARG A 103 -14.02 4.97 -5.36
C ARG A 103 -14.60 6.02 -6.32
N GLY A 104 -15.91 6.00 -6.53
CA GLY A 104 -16.59 6.98 -7.37
C GLY A 104 -16.55 6.70 -8.88
N ARG A 105 -15.81 5.69 -9.35
CA ARG A 105 -15.93 5.22 -10.73
C ARG A 105 -16.98 4.12 -10.85
N GLY A 106 -17.82 4.20 -11.90
CA GLY A 106 -18.82 3.17 -12.19
C GLY A 106 -18.22 1.78 -12.48
N LYS A 107 -19.05 0.82 -12.94
CA LYS A 107 -18.65 -0.58 -13.17
C LYS A 107 -17.35 -0.79 -14.00
N SER A 108 -16.94 0.20 -14.80
CA SER A 108 -15.74 0.18 -15.65
C SER A 108 -14.46 0.72 -14.98
N GLY A 109 -14.53 1.28 -13.76
CA GLY A 109 -13.41 1.95 -13.10
C GLY A 109 -12.36 1.05 -12.46
N GLY A 110 -12.59 -0.27 -12.44
CA GLY A 110 -11.64 -1.22 -11.87
C GLY A 110 -10.39 -1.39 -12.72
N ILE A 111 -9.24 -1.51 -12.08
CA ILE A 111 -7.95 -1.83 -12.69
C ILE A 111 -7.34 -3.08 -12.06
N ARG A 112 -6.39 -3.68 -12.77
CA ARG A 112 -5.54 -4.76 -12.27
C ARG A 112 -4.12 -4.27 -12.22
N VAL A 113 -3.50 -4.45 -11.07
CA VAL A 113 -2.14 -4.01 -10.77
C VAL A 113 -1.29 -5.25 -10.58
N ILE A 114 -0.20 -5.32 -11.33
CA ILE A 114 0.80 -6.38 -11.23
C ILE A 114 2.00 -5.78 -10.52
N TYR A 115 2.38 -6.37 -9.39
CA TYR A 115 3.49 -5.89 -8.57
C TYR A 115 4.30 -7.05 -8.02
N TYR A 116 5.52 -6.76 -7.57
CA TYR A 116 6.39 -7.68 -6.87
C TYR A 116 6.76 -7.09 -5.52
N TRP A 117 6.65 -7.89 -4.45
CA TRP A 117 6.92 -7.44 -3.09
C TRP A 117 8.18 -8.11 -2.55
N ILE A 118 9.22 -7.31 -2.34
CA ILE A 118 10.47 -7.74 -1.69
C ILE A 118 10.31 -7.50 -0.18
N LYS A 119 10.16 -8.60 0.56
CA LYS A 119 9.90 -8.55 2.00
C LYS A 119 11.07 -7.97 2.79
N ASP A 120 12.29 -8.35 2.42
CA ASP A 120 13.51 -8.03 3.16
C ASP A 120 13.84 -6.53 3.14
N ASN A 121 13.49 -5.84 2.05
CA ASN A 121 13.76 -4.41 1.86
C ASN A 121 12.50 -3.52 1.96
N HIS A 122 11.33 -4.08 2.30
CA HIS A 122 10.05 -3.37 2.28
C HIS A 122 9.77 -2.62 0.96
N GLN A 123 10.14 -3.23 -0.17
CA GLN A 123 10.01 -2.63 -1.50
C GLN A 123 8.87 -3.26 -2.29
N VAL A 124 8.08 -2.43 -2.96
CA VAL A 124 7.03 -2.82 -3.89
C VAL A 124 7.38 -2.32 -5.28
N TYR A 125 7.71 -3.25 -6.16
CA TYR A 125 7.94 -2.97 -7.57
C TYR A 125 6.62 -2.99 -8.32
N MET A 126 6.20 -1.83 -8.81
CA MET A 126 4.99 -1.63 -9.59
C MET A 126 5.30 -1.90 -11.07
N LEU A 127 4.91 -3.07 -11.55
CA LEU A 127 5.34 -3.58 -12.86
C LEU A 127 4.41 -3.10 -13.99
N VAL A 128 3.11 -3.37 -13.87
CA VAL A 128 2.11 -3.09 -14.93
C VAL A 128 0.73 -2.84 -14.29
N ALA A 129 0.01 -1.81 -14.75
CA ALA A 129 -1.42 -1.63 -14.50
C ALA A 129 -2.23 -1.68 -15.80
N TYR A 130 -3.45 -2.24 -15.77
CA TYR A 130 -4.36 -2.25 -16.92
C TYR A 130 -5.83 -2.23 -16.48
N PRO A 131 -6.74 -1.67 -17.29
CA PRO A 131 -8.15 -1.60 -16.93
C PRO A 131 -8.79 -3.00 -16.97
N LYS A 132 -9.84 -3.19 -16.16
CA LYS A 132 -10.58 -4.46 -16.06
C LYS A 132 -11.09 -4.94 -17.43
N SER A 133 -11.44 -4.01 -18.32
CA SER A 133 -12.00 -4.27 -19.65
C SER A 133 -10.98 -4.80 -20.67
N LYS A 134 -9.68 -4.56 -20.48
CA LYS A 134 -8.65 -4.93 -21.46
C LYS A 134 -8.35 -6.42 -21.48
N LYS A 135 -8.16 -7.02 -20.30
CA LYS A 135 -7.85 -8.44 -20.13
C LYS A 135 -8.11 -8.89 -18.68
N ASP A 136 -8.41 -10.17 -18.49
CA ASP A 136 -8.65 -10.76 -17.17
C ASP A 136 -7.40 -11.46 -16.60
N THR A 137 -6.59 -12.01 -17.49
CA THR A 137 -5.40 -12.81 -17.19
C THR A 137 -4.25 -12.38 -18.10
N LEU A 138 -3.02 -12.42 -17.57
CA LEU A 138 -1.82 -12.21 -18.37
C LEU A 138 -1.57 -13.46 -19.22
N SER A 139 -1.05 -13.29 -20.43
CA SER A 139 -0.61 -14.44 -21.23
C SER A 139 0.67 -15.06 -20.66
N ASP A 140 0.90 -16.34 -20.94
CA ASP A 140 2.12 -17.04 -20.46
C ASP A 140 3.41 -16.34 -20.91
N LYS A 141 3.39 -15.73 -22.11
CA LYS A 141 4.51 -14.92 -22.61
C LYS A 141 4.75 -13.68 -21.76
N GLU A 142 3.68 -12.96 -21.39
CA GLU A 142 3.79 -11.79 -20.51
C GLU A 142 4.27 -12.18 -19.12
N ILE A 143 3.77 -13.29 -18.57
CA ILE A 143 4.20 -13.83 -17.27
C ILE A 143 5.69 -14.19 -17.33
N ALA A 144 6.14 -14.85 -18.40
CA ALA A 144 7.55 -15.21 -18.57
C ALA A 144 8.47 -13.98 -18.63
N ILE A 145 8.07 -12.92 -19.35
CA ILE A 145 8.82 -11.66 -19.42
C ILE A 145 8.90 -10.99 -18.05
N LEU A 146 7.77 -10.88 -17.34
CA LEU A 146 7.74 -10.27 -16.01
C LEU A 146 8.52 -11.09 -14.99
N ARG A 147 8.46 -12.42 -15.08
CA ARG A 147 9.26 -13.32 -14.26
C ARG A 147 10.75 -13.07 -14.48
N GLU A 148 11.19 -12.94 -15.73
CA GLU A 148 12.61 -12.71 -16.00
C GLU A 148 13.06 -11.36 -15.47
N PHE A 149 12.24 -10.32 -15.65
CA PHE A 149 12.49 -9.00 -15.09
C PHE A 149 12.68 -9.03 -13.57
N VAL A 150 11.82 -9.74 -12.82
CA VAL A 150 11.92 -9.78 -11.34
C VAL A 150 13.06 -10.65 -10.82
N LYS A 151 13.66 -11.53 -11.64
CA LYS A 151 14.86 -12.28 -11.24
C LYS A 151 16.12 -11.41 -11.22
N GLU A 152 16.11 -10.32 -11.97
CA GLU A 152 17.23 -9.37 -12.05
C GLU A 152 17.16 -8.28 -10.95
N LEU A 153 16.09 -8.26 -10.15
CA LEU A 153 15.88 -7.36 -9.01
C LEU A 153 16.52 -7.92 -7.73
#